data_AF-A0A1J3I2P4-F1
#
_entry.id   AF-A0A1J3I2P4-F1
#
_cell.length_a   1.000
_cell.length_b   1.000
_cell.length_c   1.000
_cell.angle_alpha   90.00
_cell.angle_beta   90.00
_cell.angle_gamma   90.00
#
_symmetry.space_group_name_H-M   'P 1'
#
loop_
_entity.id
_entity.type
_entity.pdbx_description
1 polymer ?
#
loop_
_entity_poly.entity_id
_entity_poly.type
_entity_poly.pdbx_seq_one_letter_code
_entity_poly.pdbx_strand_id
1 'polypeptide(L)'
;ADITEICQRACKYAIRENIEKDIEKERRRSANPEAMEEDLVDDEVAEIRAAHFEESMKYARRSVSDADIRKYQAFAQTLQQSRGFGTEFRFDPAAPAAGPTTGGAAADPFATSAAAADDDDLYS
;
A
#
# COMPACT_ATOMS: atom_id res chain seq x y z
N ALA A 1 0.19 5.26 4.06
CA ALA A 1 -0.35 6.63 4.05
C ALA A 1 -1.86 6.59 3.88
N ASP A 2 -2.36 6.09 2.75
CA ASP A 2 -3.78 6.12 2.37
C ASP A 2 -4.70 5.44 3.41
N ILE A 3 -4.33 4.26 3.91
CA ILE A 3 -5.10 3.56 4.97
C ILE A 3 -5.18 4.41 6.25
N THR A 4 -4.07 5.03 6.65
CA THR A 4 -4.02 5.90 7.83
C THR A 4 -4.91 7.13 7.66
N GLU A 5 -4.94 7.71 6.47
CA GLU A 5 -5.81 8.85 6.15
C GLU A 5 -7.29 8.47 6.30
N ILE A 6 -7.68 7.28 5.80
CA ILE A 6 -9.04 6.75 5.97
C ILE A 6 -9.40 6.62 7.45
N CYS A 7 -8.53 6.02 8.27
CA CYS A 7 -8.77 5.89 9.71
C CYS A 7 -8.91 7.25 10.41
N GLN A 8 -8.06 8.22 10.06
CA GLN A 8 -8.15 9.58 10.61
C GLN A 8 -9.45 10.27 10.21
N ARG A 9 -9.92 10.07 8.98
CA ARG A 9 -11.17 10.62 8.49
C ARG A 9 -12.38 10.00 9.18
N ALA A 10 -12.38 8.68 9.36
CA ALA A 10 -13.44 7.96 10.06
C ALA A 10 -13.53 8.41 11.53
N CYS A 11 -12.38 8.55 12.21
CA CYS A 11 -12.30 9.09 13.57
C CYS A 11 -12.90 10.50 13.66
N LYS A 12 -12.58 11.38 12.70
CA LYS A 12 -13.18 12.72 12.64
C LYS A 12 -14.69 12.71 12.46
N TYR A 13 -15.24 11.78 11.67
CA TYR A 13 -16.70 11.65 11.53
C TYR A 13 -17.35 11.19 12.83
N ALA A 14 -16.78 10.21 13.52
CA ALA A 14 -17.27 9.75 14.81
C ALA A 14 -17.28 10.86 15.87
N ILE A 15 -16.21 11.65 15.94
CA ILE A 15 -16.13 12.79 16.86
C ILE A 15 -17.21 13.84 16.53
N ARG A 16 -17.44 14.12 15.24
CA ARG A 16 -18.49 15.07 14.82
C ARG A 16 -19.88 14.57 15.21
N GLU A 17 -20.19 13.29 14.94
CA GLU A 17 -21.46 12.67 15.32
C GLU A 17 -21.69 12.74 16.83
N ASN A 18 -20.64 12.49 17.63
CA ASN A 18 -20.77 12.55 19.09
C ASN A 18 -21.09 13.96 19.60
N ILE A 19 -20.39 14.98 19.09
CA ILE A 19 -20.66 16.37 19.44
C ILE A 19 -22.10 16.78 19.06
N GLU A 20 -22.58 16.35 17.89
CA GLU A 20 -23.95 16.64 17.45
C GLU A 20 -25.00 15.99 18.37
N LYS A 21 -24.76 14.75 18.82
CA LYS A 21 -25.62 14.07 19.80
C LYS A 21 -25.62 14.75 21.17
N ASP A 22 -24.46 15.19 21.64
CA ASP A 22 -24.34 15.90 22.92
C ASP A 22 -25.16 17.20 22.91
N ILE A 23 -25.05 17.97 21.81
CA ILE A 23 -25.82 19.21 21.63
C ILE A 23 -27.32 18.93 21.58
N GLU A 24 -27.76 17.88 20.89
CA GLU A 24 -29.17 17.48 20.81
C GLU A 24 -29.70 17.04 22.19
N LYS A 25 -28.91 16.27 22.95
CA LYS A 25 -29.25 15.83 24.31
C LYS A 25 -29.41 17.04 25.25
N GLU A 26 -28.52 18.02 25.15
CA GLU A 26 -28.59 19.27 25.93
C GLU A 26 -29.82 20.12 25.56
N ARG A 27 -30.12 20.27 24.26
CA ARG A 27 -31.34 20.95 23.78
C ARG A 27 -32.62 20.27 24.27
N ARG A 28 -32.66 18.94 24.24
CA ARG A 28 -33.81 18.17 24.72
C ARG A 28 -34.02 18.34 26.22
N ARG A 29 -32.94 18.31 27.01
CA ARG A 29 -32.98 18.53 28.47
C ARG A 29 -33.46 19.95 28.81
N SER A 30 -32.98 20.96 28.09
CA SER A 30 -33.40 22.35 28.33
C SER A 30 -34.85 22.62 27.91
N ALA A 31 -35.37 21.94 26.89
CA ALA A 31 -36.75 22.07 26.43
C ALA A 31 -37.79 21.32 27.29
N ASN A 32 -37.39 20.29 28.05
CA ASN A 32 -38.30 19.52 28.90
C ASN A 32 -37.63 19.09 30.23
N PRO A 33 -37.58 19.98 31.24
CA PRO A 33 -36.88 19.73 32.51
C PRO A 33 -37.58 18.74 33.47
N GLU A 34 -38.84 18.35 33.23
CA GLU A 34 -39.59 17.38 34.06
C GLU A 34 -39.59 15.95 33.49
N ALA A 35 -38.99 15.71 32.32
CA ALA A 35 -38.81 14.36 31.81
C ALA A 35 -37.84 13.60 32.73
N MET A 36 -38.38 12.64 33.50
CA MET A 36 -37.66 11.81 34.45
C MET A 36 -36.35 11.28 33.84
N GLU A 37 -35.25 11.60 34.53
CA GLU A 37 -33.87 11.40 34.09
C GLU A 37 -33.45 9.92 34.17
N GLU A 38 -34.06 9.05 33.39
CA GLU A 38 -33.61 7.65 33.23
C GLU A 38 -32.37 7.55 32.30
N ASP A 39 -31.95 8.68 31.72
CA ASP A 39 -30.92 8.80 30.67
C ASP A 39 -29.50 9.10 31.21
N LEU A 40 -29.29 8.98 32.53
CA LEU A 40 -27.99 9.14 33.21
C LEU A 40 -27.04 7.95 33.00
N VAL A 41 -27.48 6.90 32.29
CA VAL A 41 -26.73 5.64 32.14
C VAL A 41 -25.85 5.59 30.89
N ASP A 42 -26.16 6.34 29.83
CA ASP A 42 -25.33 6.32 28.61
C ASP A 42 -24.52 7.60 28.46
N ASP A 43 -23.40 7.65 29.17
CA ASP A 43 -22.15 8.23 28.66
C ASP A 43 -21.50 7.18 27.74
N GLU A 44 -22.27 6.67 26.77
CA GLU A 44 -21.84 5.62 25.85
C GLU A 44 -20.70 6.21 25.02
N VAL A 45 -19.47 5.77 25.29
CA VAL A 45 -18.28 6.22 24.57
C VAL A 45 -18.53 6.04 23.08
N ALA A 46 -18.53 7.14 22.32
CA ALA A 46 -18.78 7.08 20.90
C ALA A 46 -17.77 6.17 20.20
N GLU A 47 -18.28 5.05 19.67
CA GLU A 47 -17.48 4.08 18.94
C GLU A 47 -17.36 4.46 17.46
N ILE A 48 -16.21 4.16 16.87
CA ILE A 48 -16.04 4.27 15.43
C ILE A 48 -16.73 3.07 14.75
N ARG A 49 -17.95 3.30 14.26
CA ARG A 49 -18.76 2.33 13.51
C ARG A 49 -18.41 2.27 12.01
N ALA A 50 -18.91 1.24 11.33
CA ALA A 50 -18.71 1.02 9.89
C ALA A 50 -19.17 2.21 9.02
N ALA A 51 -20.25 2.89 9.40
CA ALA A 51 -20.75 4.07 8.70
C ALA A 51 -19.71 5.20 8.55
N HIS A 52 -18.83 5.39 9.55
CA HIS A 52 -17.76 6.39 9.47
C HIS A 52 -16.69 6.02 8.44
N PHE A 53 -16.41 4.73 8.30
CA PHE A 53 -15.49 4.22 7.27
C PHE A 53 -16.13 4.31 5.89
N GLU A 54 -17.41 3.99 5.74
CA GLU A 54 -18.15 4.15 4.48
C GLU A 54 -18.13 5.60 3.99
N GLU A 55 -18.38 6.57 4.89
CA GLU A 55 -18.31 8.00 4.56
C GLU A 55 -16.88 8.43 4.21
N SER A 56 -15.88 7.86 4.88
CA SER A 56 -14.47 8.14 4.58
C SER A 56 -14.04 7.59 3.22
N MET A 57 -14.52 6.40 2.87
CA MET A 57 -14.20 5.70 1.62
C MET A 57 -14.71 6.44 0.37
N LYS A 58 -15.83 7.17 0.46
CA LYS A 58 -16.38 7.97 -0.66
C LYS A 58 -15.38 8.93 -1.30
N TYR A 59 -14.41 9.39 -0.52
CA TYR A 59 -13.43 10.40 -0.93
C TYR A 59 -11.99 9.89 -0.85
N ALA A 60 -11.80 8.61 -0.51
CA ALA A 60 -10.48 8.01 -0.45
C ALA A 60 -9.92 7.83 -1.87
N ARG A 61 -8.62 8.05 -2.02
CA ARG A 61 -7.91 7.86 -3.29
C ARG A 61 -6.59 7.15 -3.07
N ARG A 62 -6.23 6.26 -4.00
CA ARG A 62 -4.90 5.66 -4.07
C ARG A 62 -3.86 6.73 -4.40
N SER A 63 -2.83 6.84 -3.59
CA SER A 63 -1.73 7.79 -3.81
C SER A 63 -0.75 7.31 -4.89
N VAL A 64 -0.69 6.00 -5.16
CA VAL A 64 0.22 5.40 -6.15
C VAL A 64 -0.55 4.98 -7.40
N SER A 65 -0.03 5.36 -8.57
CA SER A 65 -0.61 5.04 -9.87
C SER A 65 -0.37 3.58 -10.28
N ASP A 66 -1.18 3.06 -11.20
CA ASP A 66 -0.99 1.70 -11.73
C ASP A 66 0.31 1.59 -12.56
N ALA A 67 0.73 2.66 -13.23
CA ALA A 67 1.99 2.70 -13.97
C ALA A 67 3.20 2.52 -13.04
N ASP A 68 3.19 3.18 -11.88
CA ASP A 68 4.27 3.04 -10.90
C ASP A 68 4.26 1.64 -10.28
N ILE A 69 3.09 1.06 -10.02
CA ILE A 69 2.97 -0.31 -9.52
C ILE A 69 3.61 -1.31 -10.48
N ARG A 70 3.37 -1.18 -11.79
CA ARG A 70 3.99 -2.05 -12.80
C ARG A 70 5.52 -1.93 -12.79
N LYS A 71 6.05 -0.71 -12.68
CA LYS A 71 7.50 -0.47 -12.58
C LYS A 71 8.09 -1.14 -11.34
N TYR A 72 7.44 -0.99 -10.18
CA TYR A 72 7.89 -1.64 -8.94
C TYR A 72 7.81 -3.17 -9.00
N GLN A 73 6.77 -3.73 -9.63
CA GLN A 73 6.63 -5.18 -9.84
C GLN A 73 7.74 -5.73 -10.73
N ALA A 74 7.99 -5.09 -11.89
CA ALA A 74 9.07 -5.47 -12.79
C ALA A 74 10.44 -5.40 -12.07
N PHE A 75 10.70 -4.31 -11.35
CA PHE A 75 11.93 -4.17 -10.57
C PHE A 75 12.11 -5.28 -9.53
N ALA A 76 11.06 -5.62 -8.77
CA ALA A 76 11.13 -6.70 -7.77
C ALA A 76 11.43 -8.06 -8.40
N GLN A 77 10.87 -8.36 -9.57
CA GLN A 77 11.10 -9.60 -10.29
C GLN A 77 12.52 -9.68 -10.85
N THR A 78 13.01 -8.62 -11.50
CA THR A 78 14.37 -8.60 -12.07
C THR A 78 15.45 -8.53 -10.99
N LEU A 79 15.17 -7.92 -9.82
CA LEU A 79 16.10 -7.90 -8.68
C LEU A 79 16.35 -9.30 -8.09
N GLN A 80 15.33 -10.17 -8.10
CA GLN A 80 15.51 -11.58 -7.72
C GLN A 80 16.32 -12.37 -8.74
N GLN A 81 16.21 -12.03 -10.03
CA GLN A 81 16.98 -12.66 -11.12
C GLN A 81 18.43 -12.17 -11.16
N SER A 82 18.69 -10.88 -10.94
CA SER A 82 20.02 -10.27 -11.00
C SER A 82 20.89 -10.54 -9.77
N ARG A 83 20.27 -10.86 -8.62
CA ARG A 83 20.97 -11.40 -7.44
C ARG A 83 21.45 -12.85 -7.62
N GLY A 84 21.43 -13.37 -8.85
CA GLY A 84 21.80 -14.72 -9.25
C GLY A 84 22.75 -15.40 -8.28
N PHE A 85 22.20 -16.24 -7.39
CA PHE A 85 22.98 -17.18 -6.61
C PHE A 85 22.10 -18.28 -6.03
N GLY A 86 22.28 -19.51 -6.54
CA GLY A 86 22.14 -20.70 -5.72
C GLY A 86 21.29 -21.87 -6.24
N THR A 87 21.63 -22.47 -7.41
CA THR A 87 21.42 -23.93 -7.60
C THR A 87 22.51 -24.67 -8.40
N GLU A 88 23.32 -24.06 -9.28
CA GLU A 88 24.29 -24.84 -10.08
C GLU A 88 25.72 -24.26 -10.12
N PHE A 89 26.38 -24.10 -8.97
CA PHE A 89 27.85 -24.13 -8.95
C PHE A 89 28.33 -25.38 -8.20
N ARG A 90 28.59 -26.45 -8.97
CA ARG A 90 29.33 -27.63 -8.52
C ARG A 90 30.74 -27.55 -9.09
N PHE A 91 31.74 -27.62 -8.23
CA PHE A 91 33.08 -28.01 -8.68
C PHE A 91 33.01 -29.47 -9.14
N ASP A 92 33.25 -29.72 -10.42
CA ASP A 92 33.44 -31.06 -10.95
C ASP A 92 34.75 -31.64 -10.37
N PRO A 93 34.72 -32.73 -9.57
CA PRO A 93 35.93 -33.30 -8.99
C PRO A 93 36.73 -34.17 -9.98
N ALA A 94 36.34 -34.21 -11.26
CA ALA A 94 36.91 -35.10 -12.26
C ALA A 94 37.49 -34.35 -13.48
N ALA A 95 38.57 -33.60 -13.26
CA ALA A 95 39.47 -33.23 -14.35
C ALA A 95 40.92 -33.43 -13.89
N PRO A 96 41.66 -34.41 -14.44
CA PRO A 96 43.09 -34.53 -14.18
C PRO A 96 43.83 -33.40 -14.90
N ALA A 97 44.88 -32.92 -14.26
CA ALA A 97 45.73 -31.82 -14.69
C ALA A 97 46.22 -31.94 -16.15
N ALA A 98 45.90 -30.95 -16.98
CA ALA A 98 46.66 -30.57 -18.16
C ALA A 98 46.32 -29.11 -18.54
N GLY A 99 47.28 -28.19 -18.42
CA GLY A 99 47.23 -26.93 -19.18
C GLY A 99 47.71 -27.17 -20.63
N PRO A 100 47.94 -26.14 -21.47
CA PRO A 100 47.53 -24.72 -21.44
C PRO A 100 46.69 -24.34 -22.70
N THR A 101 46.17 -23.11 -22.83
CA THR A 101 46.19 -22.28 -24.07
C THR A 101 45.30 -21.03 -23.98
N THR A 102 45.81 -20.00 -24.65
CA THR A 102 45.34 -18.64 -24.85
C THR A 102 44.12 -18.50 -25.77
N GLY A 103 43.27 -17.51 -25.48
CA GLY A 103 42.53 -16.74 -26.50
C GLY A 103 41.00 -16.88 -26.49
N GLY A 104 40.31 -15.76 -26.26
CA GLY A 104 38.86 -15.65 -26.46
C GLY A 104 38.31 -14.37 -25.86
N ALA A 105 37.91 -13.43 -26.70
CA ALA A 105 37.48 -12.07 -26.38
C ALA A 105 36.47 -11.99 -25.22
N ALA A 106 36.74 -11.09 -24.27
CA ALA A 106 35.73 -10.60 -23.35
C ALA A 106 34.71 -9.78 -24.16
N ALA A 107 33.59 -10.41 -24.51
CA ALA A 107 32.40 -9.70 -24.93
C ALA A 107 31.70 -9.19 -23.67
N ASP A 108 31.55 -7.85 -23.58
CA ASP A 108 30.77 -7.18 -22.55
C ASP A 108 29.35 -7.77 -22.47
N PRO A 109 28.90 -8.24 -21.29
CA PRO A 109 27.52 -8.70 -21.10
C PRO A 109 26.48 -7.57 -21.15
N PHE A 110 26.91 -6.33 -21.39
CA PHE A 110 26.06 -5.13 -21.48
C PHE A 110 25.66 -4.76 -22.92
N ALA A 111 26.13 -5.50 -23.94
CA ALA A 111 25.97 -5.10 -25.35
C ALA A 111 24.73 -5.66 -26.07
N THR A 112 23.66 -6.09 -25.36
CA THR A 112 22.44 -6.58 -26.01
C THR A 112 21.17 -5.95 -25.45
N SER A 113 20.77 -4.82 -26.03
CA SER A 113 19.36 -4.41 -26.25
C SER A 113 19.30 -3.05 -26.95
N ALA A 114 20.01 -2.93 -28.08
CA ALA A 114 19.68 -1.96 -29.12
C ALA A 114 18.70 -2.63 -30.10
N ALA A 115 17.45 -2.76 -29.66
CA ALA A 115 16.26 -3.04 -30.45
C ALA A 115 15.10 -2.45 -29.62
N ALA A 116 14.76 -1.16 -29.69
CA ALA A 116 14.24 -0.43 -30.85
C ALA A 116 13.09 -1.16 -31.55
N ALA A 117 12.02 -1.44 -30.81
CA ALA A 117 10.62 -1.44 -31.27
C ALA A 117 9.70 -1.93 -30.13
N ASP A 118 9.25 -1.03 -29.24
CA ASP A 118 7.91 -1.07 -28.59
C ASP A 118 7.66 0.08 -27.57
N ASP A 119 8.39 1.21 -27.65
CA ASP A 119 8.27 2.32 -26.66
C ASP A 119 7.21 3.38 -27.05
N ASP A 120 6.42 3.16 -28.11
CA ASP A 120 5.51 4.18 -28.68
C ASP A 120 4.05 4.09 -28.20
N ASP A 121 3.68 3.01 -27.51
CA ASP A 121 2.30 2.81 -27.01
C ASP A 121 2.04 3.43 -25.62
N LEU A 122 3.02 4.13 -25.03
CA LEU A 122 2.93 4.68 -23.68
C LEU A 122 2.30 6.09 -23.61
N TYR A 123 1.94 6.69 -24.74
CA TYR A 123 1.31 8.02 -24.83
C TYR A 123 0.05 8.04 -25.72
N SER A 124 -0.90 7.14 -25.46
CA SER A 124 -2.28 7.27 -25.96
C SER A 124 -3.32 7.10 -24.86
#